data_AF-A0A1V5UDU5-F1
#
_entry.id   AF-A0A1V5UDU5-F1
#
_cell.length_a   1.000
_cell.length_b   1.000
_cell.length_c   1.000
_cell.angle_alpha   90.00
_cell.angle_beta   90.00
_cell.angle_gamma   90.00
#
_symmetry.space_group_name_H-M   'P 1'
#
loop_
_entity.id
_entity.type
_entity.pdbx_description
1 polymer ?
#
loop_
_entity_poly.entity_id
_entity_poly.type
_entity_poly.pdbx_seq_one_letter_code
_entity_poly.pdbx_strand_id
1 'polypeptide(L)' 'MNKYKGYTNRELLVMNAGRYFRDLQLEEEICSRAGLFKEWAEADNEGLGCVVDSAIKILSKMEGIKSLK' A
#
# COMPACT_ATOMS: atom_id res chain seq x y z
N MET A 1 -12.33 -4.45 11.68
CA MET A 1 -12.79 -4.07 10.32
C MET A 1 -11.79 -3.07 9.77
N ASN A 2 -11.12 -3.35 8.65
CA ASN A 2 -10.17 -2.41 8.07
C ASN A 2 -10.94 -1.22 7.49
N LYS A 3 -10.66 0.00 7.99
CA LYS A 3 -11.35 1.24 7.59
C LYS A 3 -11.12 1.61 6.12
N TYR A 4 -10.18 0.95 5.44
CA TYR A 4 -9.81 1.22 4.06
C TYR A 4 -10.47 0.32 3.00
N LYS A 5 -11.21 -0.72 3.42
CA LYS A 5 -11.83 -1.68 2.48
C LYS A 5 -12.77 -1.07 1.44
N GLY A 6 -13.40 0.06 1.77
CA GLY A 6 -14.36 0.72 0.88
C GLY A 6 -13.74 1.59 -0.21
N TYR A 7 -12.45 1.90 -0.13
CA TYR A 7 -11.79 2.79 -1.08
C TYR A 7 -11.32 2.04 -2.32
N THR A 8 -11.19 2.74 -3.43
CA THR A 8 -10.53 2.29 -4.65
C THR A 8 -9.02 2.26 -4.50
N ASN A 9 -8.32 1.50 -5.34
CA ASN A 9 -6.85 1.47 -5.32
C ASN A 9 -6.26 2.87 -5.46
N ARG A 10 -6.83 3.70 -6.35
CA ARG A 10 -6.39 5.07 -6.57
C ARG A 10 -6.50 5.93 -5.32
N GLU A 11 -7.61 5.84 -4.60
CA GLU A 11 -7.80 6.57 -3.35
C GLU A 11 -6.80 6.14 -2.27
N LEU A 12 -6.55 4.83 -2.15
CA LEU A 12 -5.54 4.31 -1.22
C LEU A 12 -4.15 4.86 -1.52
N LEU A 13 -3.76 4.88 -2.80
CA LEU A 13 -2.48 5.43 -3.25
C LEU A 13 -2.35 6.93 -2.95
N VAL A 14 -3.41 7.71 -3.20
CA VAL A 14 -3.43 9.16 -2.88
C VAL A 14 -3.31 9.39 -1.38
N MET A 15 -4.06 8.64 -0.55
CA MET A 15 -3.97 8.74 0.90
C MET A 15 -2.58 8.35 1.42
N ASN A 16 -1.97 7.33 0.83
CA ASN A 16 -0.62 6.90 1.19
C ASN A 16 0.44 7.94 0.82
N ALA A 17 0.28 8.63 -0.31
CA ALA A 17 1.21 9.67 -0.74
C ALA A 17 1.10 10.97 0.10
N GLY A 18 -0.10 11.28 0.63
CA GLY A 18 -0.36 12.51 1.36
C GLY A 18 -0.07 12.48 2.86
N ARG A 19 0.42 11.36 3.41
CA ARG A 19 0.57 11.19 4.87
C ARG A 19 1.96 11.57 5.36
N TYR A 20 2.02 12.14 6.57
CA TYR A 20 3.27 12.46 7.28
C TYR A 20 3.75 11.34 8.22
N PHE A 21 2.89 10.36 8.52
CA PHE A 21 3.18 9.25 9.43
C PHE A 21 2.66 7.93 8.85
N ARG A 22 3.26 6.81 9.24
CA ARG A 22 2.78 5.47 8.83
C ARG A 22 1.38 5.20 9.37
N ASP A 23 0.51 4.68 8.50
CA ASP A 23 -0.78 4.11 8.89
C ASP A 23 -0.77 2.63 8.50
N LEU A 24 -0.59 1.76 9.49
CA LEU A 24 -0.42 0.32 9.28
C LEU A 24 -1.67 -0.32 8.66
N GLN A 25 -2.88 0.20 8.93
CA GLN A 25 -4.11 -0.35 8.33
C GLN A 25 -4.21 0.00 6.84
N LEU A 26 -3.71 1.18 6.45
CA LEU A 26 -3.64 1.60 5.05
C LEU A 26 -2.59 0.77 4.30
N GLU A 27 -1.41 0.62 4.90
CA GLU A 27 -0.32 -0.18 4.34
C GLU A 27 -0.72 -1.65 4.19
N GLU A 28 -1.40 -2.23 5.19
CA GLU A 28 -1.96 -3.58 5.14
C GLU A 28 -2.93 -3.74 3.97
N GLU A 29 -3.87 -2.81 3.79
CA GLU A 29 -4.85 -2.87 2.69
C GLU A 29 -4.15 -2.76 1.33
N ILE A 30 -3.18 -1.86 1.19
CA ILE A 30 -2.39 -1.68 -0.03
C ILE A 30 -1.63 -2.97 -0.36
N CYS A 31 -0.94 -3.57 0.60
CA CYS A 31 -0.22 -4.82 0.41
C CYS A 31 -1.18 -5.98 0.11
N SER A 32 -2.32 -6.05 0.79
CA SER A 32 -3.34 -7.07 0.54
C SER A 32 -3.83 -7.04 -0.90
N ARG A 33 -4.17 -5.85 -1.42
CA ARG A 33 -4.64 -5.70 -2.81
C ARG A 33 -3.56 -5.92 -3.86
N ALA A 34 -2.32 -5.64 -3.52
CA ALA A 34 -1.18 -5.96 -4.36
C ALA A 34 -0.82 -7.46 -4.36
N GLY A 35 -1.50 -8.27 -3.54
CA GLY A 35 -1.20 -9.70 -3.38
C GLY A 35 0.02 -9.99 -2.51
N LEU A 36 0.49 -9.00 -1.72
CA LEU A 36 1.67 -9.06 -0.86
C LEU A 36 1.32 -9.12 0.65
N PHE A 37 0.14 -9.64 1.00
CA PHE A 37 -0.30 -9.69 2.40
C PHE A 37 0.63 -10.54 3.27
N LYS A 38 1.11 -11.66 2.72
CA LYS A 38 1.97 -12.59 3.46
C LYS A 38 3.31 -11.93 3.77
N GLU A 39 3.91 -11.30 2.77
CA GLU A 39 5.17 -10.55 2.88
C GLU A 39 5.04 -9.39 3.85
N TRP A 40 3.90 -8.70 3.87
CA TRP A 40 3.65 -7.62 4.83
C TRP A 40 3.53 -8.14 6.26
N ALA A 41 2.87 -9.29 6.46
CA ALA A 41 2.68 -9.89 7.78
C ALA A 41 3.97 -10.50 8.35
N GLU A 42 4.88 -10.95 7.49
CA GLU A 42 6.16 -11.57 7.86
C GLU A 42 7.33 -10.56 7.91
N ALA A 43 7.15 -9.36 7.36
CA ALA A 43 8.19 -8.34 7.33
C ALA A 43 8.48 -7.79 8.73
N ASP A 44 9.77 -7.63 9.03
CA ASP A 44 10.23 -6.83 10.15
C ASP A 44 10.14 -5.32 9.84
N ASN A 45 10.49 -4.49 10.82
CA ASN A 45 10.41 -3.03 10.68
C ASN A 45 11.28 -2.47 9.54
N GLU A 46 12.36 -3.15 9.17
CA GLU A 46 13.26 -2.72 8.08
C GLU A 46 12.71 -3.16 6.71
N GLY A 47 12.18 -4.38 6.60
CA GLY A 47 11.60 -4.92 5.37
C GLY A 47 10.22 -4.36 5.04
N LEU A 48 9.47 -3.86 6.02
CA LEU A 48 8.09 -3.41 5.84
C LEU A 48 7.97 -2.30 4.79
N GLY A 49 8.90 -1.33 4.80
CA GLY A 49 8.92 -0.24 3.82
C GLY A 49 9.08 -0.76 2.38
N CYS A 50 9.98 -1.72 2.17
CA CYS A 50 10.22 -2.32 0.86
C CYS A 50 8.99 -3.09 0.33
N VAL A 51 8.26 -3.78 1.21
CA VAL A 51 7.02 -4.48 0.84
C VAL A 51 5.94 -3.47 0.45
N VAL A 52 5.76 -2.41 1.23
CA VAL A 52 4.79 -1.35 0.94
C VAL A 52 5.12 -0.63 -0.37
N ASP A 53 6.38 -0.28 -0.61
CA ASP A 53 6.82 0.34 -1.86
C ASP A 53 6.57 -0.57 -3.07
N SER A 54 6.76 -1.88 -2.91
CA SER A 54 6.48 -2.87 -3.95
C SER A 54 4.98 -2.97 -4.23
N ALA A 55 4.15 -2.96 -3.19
CA ALA A 55 2.70 -2.95 -3.30
C ALA A 55 2.20 -1.68 -4.02
N ILE A 56 2.73 -0.51 -3.66
CA ILE A 56 2.42 0.77 -4.33
C ILE A 56 2.76 0.70 -5.82
N LYS A 57 3.91 0.15 -6.19
CA LYS A 57 4.31 -0.02 -7.61
C LYS A 57 3.35 -0.94 -8.37
N ILE A 58 2.94 -2.06 -7.77
CA ILE A 58 1.99 -3.00 -8.37
C ILE A 58 0.65 -2.31 -8.62
N LEU A 59 0.07 -1.69 -7.59
CA LEU A 59 -1.22 -1.00 -7.72
C LEU A 59 -1.14 0.17 -8.70
N SER A 60 -0.06 0.96 -8.67
CA SER A 60 0.13 2.06 -9.63
C SER A 60 0.13 1.57 -11.07
N LYS A 61 0.76 0.40 -11.34
CA LYS A 61 0.76 -0.23 -12.66
C LYS A 61 -0.63 -0.73 -13.06
N MET A 62 -1.39 -1.31 -12.14
CA MET A 62 -2.78 -1.76 -12.38
C MET A 62 -3.70 -0.60 -12.75
N GLU A 63 -3.53 0.55 -12.09
CA GLU A 63 -4.33 1.76 -12.33
C GLU A 63 -3.83 2.61 -13.51
N GLY A 64 -2.74 2.20 -14.18
CA GLY A 64 -2.13 2.98 -15.27
C GLY A 64 -1.50 4.30 -14.83
N ILE A 65 -1.16 4.44 -13.55
CA ILE A 65 -0.49 5.62 -12.97
C ILE A 65 1.02 5.49 -13.23
N LYS A 66 1.57 6.36 -14.07
CA LYS A 66 3.03 6.49 -14.21
C LYS A 66 3.56 7.17 -12.94
N SER A 67 4.42 6.47 -12.19
CA SER A 67 5.09 6.88 -10.95
C SER A 67 4.80 8.30 -10.50
N LEU A 68 4.09 8.45 -9.38
CA LEU A 68 4.07 9.68 -8.59
C LEU A 68 5.53 9.95 -8.16
N LYS A 69 6.17 10.90 -8.84
CA LYS A 69 7.49 11.43 -8.45
C LYS A 69 7.34 12.39 -7.28
#